data_AF-A0A218WXA6-F1
#
_entry.id   AF-A0A218WXA6-F1
#
_cell.length_a   1.000
_cell.length_b   1.000
_cell.length_c   1.000
_cell.angle_alpha   90.00
_cell.angle_beta   90.00
_cell.angle_gamma   90.00
#
_symmetry.space_group_name_H-M   'P 1'
#
loop_
_entity.id
_entity.type
_entity.pdbx_description
1 polymer ?
#
loop_
_entity_poly.entity_id
_entity_poly.type
_entity_poly.pdbx_seq_one_letter_code
_entity_poly.pdbx_strand_id
1 'polypeptide(L)'
;MDIPVIDLAPYLEIAGRLSGGPADLPGQLGSSLSELCGEVSRVLRETGALVVKDPRCSAEDNDRFIDMMEKYFERPEEFKRLQERPNLHYQVGVTPEGVEVPRSLVDEEMQEKLKSMPNEVQPATPKGPDRKWRYMWRIGPRPLNTRFKELNSEPVIPEGFPEWKETMDSWGYKMISAIEAVAEMAAIGFGLPKDAFTSLMKQIEWLTAGDCMAGMHEVVVTKRTIDAVKLASEQNCSLWRVSSTLFAHVASDAVLKPLGHFASSPLADKYPPIRAGEFVEQELAVINLKGSKAES
;
A
#
# COMPACT_ATOMS: atom_id res chain seq x y z
N MET A 1 -12.56 -14.32 8.76
CA MET A 1 -12.74 -13.18 9.66
C MET A 1 -13.30 -12.07 8.81
N ASP A 2 -14.45 -11.53 9.16
CA ASP A 2 -15.07 -10.45 8.40
C ASP A 2 -14.44 -9.13 8.83
N ILE A 3 -13.88 -8.38 7.87
CA ILE A 3 -13.32 -7.05 8.12
C ILE A 3 -14.46 -6.04 7.90
N PRO A 4 -14.82 -5.21 8.90
CA PRO A 4 -15.91 -4.25 8.75
C PRO A 4 -15.54 -3.15 7.77
N VAL A 5 -16.56 -2.58 7.11
CA VAL A 5 -16.41 -1.38 6.28
C VAL A 5 -16.58 -0.15 7.17
N ILE A 6 -15.51 0.62 7.34
CA ILE A 6 -15.52 1.89 8.08
C ILE A 6 -15.90 3.04 7.14
N ASP A 7 -17.02 3.71 7.42
CA ASP A 7 -17.41 4.92 6.69
C ASP A 7 -16.63 6.14 7.22
N LEU A 8 -15.86 6.79 6.35
CA LEU A 8 -15.06 7.96 6.72
C LEU A 8 -15.87 9.26 6.76
N ALA A 9 -17.07 9.29 6.18
CA ALA A 9 -17.84 10.53 6.06
C ALA A 9 -18.05 11.26 7.40
N PRO A 10 -18.49 10.59 8.50
CA PRO A 10 -18.70 11.26 9.78
C PRO A 10 -17.42 11.88 10.36
N TYR A 11 -16.28 11.23 10.17
CA TYR A 11 -14.99 11.74 10.65
C TYR A 11 -14.57 12.98 9.85
N LEU A 12 -14.68 12.92 8.53
CA LEU A 12 -14.26 14.00 7.63
C LEU A 12 -15.02 15.31 7.85
N GLU A 13 -16.28 15.26 8.30
CA GLU A 13 -17.08 16.45 8.60
C GLU A 13 -16.50 17.31 9.73
N ILE A 14 -15.80 16.70 10.69
CA ILE A 14 -15.26 17.39 11.85
C ILE A 14 -13.73 17.41 11.91
N ALA A 15 -13.04 16.61 11.08
CA ALA A 15 -11.59 16.42 11.13
C ALA A 15 -10.81 17.74 11.12
N GLY A 16 -11.26 18.75 10.35
CA GLY A 16 -10.64 20.07 10.27
C GLY A 16 -10.86 20.98 11.48
N ARG A 17 -11.77 20.61 12.39
CA ARG A 17 -12.08 21.34 13.64
C ARG A 17 -11.35 20.77 14.86
N LEU A 18 -10.87 19.53 14.75
CA LEU A 18 -10.14 18.86 15.81
C LEU A 18 -8.80 19.53 16.05
N SER A 19 -8.53 19.91 17.29
CA SER A 19 -7.27 20.54 17.72
C SER A 19 -6.92 20.17 19.16
N GLY A 20 -5.67 20.39 19.57
CA GLY A 20 -5.22 20.08 20.92
C GLY A 20 -4.64 18.67 21.08
N GLY A 21 -4.34 18.30 22.33
CA GLY A 21 -3.68 17.04 22.67
C GLY A 21 -4.66 15.87 22.82
N PRO A 22 -4.16 14.64 23.09
CA PRO A 22 -5.00 13.45 23.23
C PRO A 22 -6.14 13.59 24.26
N ALA A 23 -5.93 14.38 25.31
CA ALA A 23 -6.94 14.63 26.34
C ALA A 23 -8.10 15.53 25.87
N ASP A 24 -7.87 16.36 24.85
CA ASP A 24 -8.85 17.33 24.34
C ASP A 24 -9.75 16.73 23.25
N LEU A 25 -9.28 15.67 22.59
CA LEU A 25 -9.94 15.05 21.43
C LEU A 25 -11.27 14.37 21.77
N PRO A 26 -11.42 13.57 22.86
CA PRO A 26 -12.68 12.91 23.18
C PRO A 26 -13.85 13.89 23.36
N GLY A 27 -13.60 15.06 23.96
CA GLY A 27 -14.61 16.11 24.14
C GLY A 27 -15.05 16.79 22.83
N GLN A 28 -14.22 16.73 21.79
CA GLN A 28 -14.49 17.33 20.46
C GLN A 28 -15.11 16.34 19.47
N LEU A 29 -14.75 15.05 19.55
CA LEU A 29 -15.26 13.99 18.67
C LEU A 29 -16.71 13.59 18.99
N GLY A 30 -17.10 13.65 20.27
CA GLY A 30 -18.32 13.01 20.74
C GLY A 30 -18.17 11.48 20.84
N SER A 31 -19.08 10.82 21.55
CA SER A 31 -18.95 9.39 21.89
C SER A 31 -18.88 8.48 20.66
N SER A 32 -19.77 8.69 19.69
CA SER A 32 -19.88 7.86 18.48
C SER A 32 -18.61 7.89 17.61
N LEU A 33 -17.97 9.05 17.42
CA LEU A 33 -16.73 9.13 16.64
C LEU A 33 -15.50 8.66 17.41
N SER A 34 -15.50 8.84 18.74
CA SER A 34 -14.46 8.25 19.60
C SER A 34 -14.51 6.72 19.52
N GLU A 35 -15.70 6.12 19.54
CA GLU A 35 -15.91 4.69 19.35
C GLU A 35 -15.43 4.25 17.96
N LEU A 36 -15.75 5.02 16.90
CA LEU A 36 -15.30 4.71 15.54
C LEU A 36 -13.77 4.74 15.39
N CYS A 37 -13.08 5.71 16.02
CA CYS A 37 -11.61 5.75 16.04
C CYS A 37 -11.04 4.54 16.81
N GLY A 38 -11.66 4.19 17.93
CA GLY A 38 -11.34 2.98 18.69
C GLY A 38 -11.48 1.72 17.83
N GLU A 39 -12.57 1.60 17.08
CA GLU A 39 -12.83 0.49 16.17
C GLU A 39 -11.77 0.38 15.06
N VAL A 40 -11.37 1.50 14.44
CA VAL A 40 -10.27 1.53 13.47
C VAL A 40 -8.99 0.95 14.05
N SER A 41 -8.59 1.41 15.25
CA SER A 41 -7.37 0.92 15.90
C SER A 41 -7.45 -0.55 16.30
N ARG A 42 -8.63 -1.00 16.76
CA ARG A 42 -8.90 -2.39 17.14
C ARG A 42 -8.79 -3.32 15.94
N VAL A 43 -9.46 -2.99 14.83
CA VAL A 43 -9.44 -3.79 13.60
C VAL A 43 -8.03 -3.87 13.01
N LEU A 44 -7.29 -2.76 13.00
CA LEU A 44 -5.89 -2.74 12.56
C LEU A 44 -4.99 -3.62 13.45
N ARG A 45 -5.14 -3.53 14.77
CA ARG A 45 -4.41 -4.36 15.74
C ARG A 45 -4.69 -5.85 15.56
N GLU A 46 -5.95 -6.22 15.37
CA GLU A 46 -6.36 -7.63 15.27
C GLU A 46 -6.05 -8.26 13.91
N THR A 47 -6.07 -7.48 12.83
CA THR A 47 -6.08 -8.02 11.46
C THR A 47 -4.93 -7.52 10.58
N GLY A 48 -4.30 -6.40 10.94
CA GLY A 48 -3.34 -5.70 10.08
C GLY A 48 -3.97 -5.10 8.82
N ALA A 49 -5.30 -5.09 8.69
CA ALA A 49 -6.02 -4.66 7.50
C ALA A 49 -7.27 -3.83 7.88
N LEU A 50 -7.76 -3.03 6.94
CA LEU A 50 -8.98 -2.24 7.11
C LEU A 50 -9.67 -2.08 5.76
N VAL A 51 -11.01 -2.08 5.76
CA VAL A 51 -11.81 -1.69 4.60
C VAL A 51 -12.50 -0.37 4.94
N VAL A 52 -12.38 0.61 4.04
CA VAL A 52 -12.96 1.94 4.24
C VAL A 52 -13.84 2.34 3.07
N LYS A 53 -14.86 3.13 3.38
CA LYS A 53 -15.65 3.87 2.39
C LYS A 53 -15.30 5.35 2.52
N ASP A 54 -14.70 5.90 1.48
CA ASP A 54 -14.35 7.32 1.43
C ASP A 54 -15.31 8.07 0.49
N PRO A 55 -16.11 9.02 0.98
CA PRO A 55 -17.07 9.75 0.15
C PRO A 55 -16.39 10.66 -0.91
N ARG A 56 -15.07 10.87 -0.84
CA ARG A 56 -14.29 11.68 -1.79
C ARG A 56 -13.84 10.89 -3.01
N CYS A 57 -14.12 9.58 -3.06
CA CYS A 57 -13.76 8.68 -4.15
C CYS A 57 -15.03 8.09 -4.78
N SER A 58 -15.26 8.36 -6.06
CA SER A 58 -16.39 7.79 -6.79
C SER A 58 -15.98 6.57 -7.63
N ALA A 59 -16.96 5.83 -8.15
CA ALA A 59 -16.68 4.73 -9.09
C ALA A 59 -16.04 5.27 -10.38
N GLU A 60 -16.50 6.43 -10.85
CA GLU A 60 -16.00 7.08 -12.06
C GLU A 60 -14.52 7.50 -11.93
N ASP A 61 -14.08 7.90 -10.73
CA ASP A 61 -12.67 8.17 -10.46
C ASP A 61 -11.80 6.93 -10.69
N ASN A 62 -12.29 5.77 -10.22
CA ASN A 62 -11.64 4.48 -10.37
C ASN A 62 -11.67 4.02 -11.83
N ASP A 63 -12.81 4.13 -12.51
CA ASP A 63 -12.97 3.73 -13.90
C ASP A 63 -12.03 4.51 -14.82
N ARG A 64 -11.92 5.84 -14.64
CA ARG A 64 -10.96 6.67 -15.38
C ARG A 64 -9.51 6.17 -15.23
N PHE A 65 -9.11 5.76 -14.02
CA PHE A 65 -7.78 5.23 -13.77
C PHE A 65 -7.60 3.85 -14.43
N ILE A 66 -8.54 2.94 -14.20
CA ILE A 66 -8.46 1.56 -14.71
C ILE A 66 -8.48 1.55 -16.24
N ASP A 67 -9.38 2.30 -16.88
CA ASP A 67 -9.48 2.39 -18.34
C ASP A 67 -8.17 2.85 -18.98
N MET A 68 -7.49 3.84 -18.39
CA MET A 68 -6.20 4.31 -18.87
C MET A 68 -5.11 3.23 -18.72
N MET A 69 -5.09 2.56 -17.57
CA MET A 69 -4.10 1.50 -17.30
C MET A 69 -4.33 0.26 -18.17
N GLU A 70 -5.58 -0.13 -18.43
CA GLU A 70 -5.91 -1.22 -19.35
C GLU A 70 -5.42 -0.90 -20.76
N LYS A 71 -5.74 0.29 -21.29
CA LYS A 71 -5.22 0.76 -22.59
C LYS A 71 -3.70 0.74 -22.66
N TYR A 72 -3.01 1.08 -21.57
CA TYR A 72 -1.55 0.99 -21.50
C TYR A 72 -1.05 -0.46 -21.50
N PHE A 73 -1.64 -1.34 -20.70
CA PHE A 73 -1.19 -2.73 -20.62
C PHE A 73 -1.52 -3.56 -21.87
N GLU A 74 -2.55 -3.15 -22.63
CA GLU A 74 -2.86 -3.67 -23.96
C GLU A 74 -1.83 -3.31 -25.03
N ARG A 75 -0.95 -2.34 -24.78
CA ARG A 75 0.12 -2.01 -25.72
C ARG A 75 1.08 -3.20 -25.90
N PRO A 76 1.72 -3.32 -27.08
CA PRO A 76 2.70 -4.37 -27.34
C PRO A 76 3.81 -4.38 -26.30
N GLU A 77 4.40 -5.56 -26.07
CA GLU A 77 5.47 -5.74 -25.10
C GLU A 77 6.63 -4.77 -25.37
N GLU A 78 7.03 -4.63 -26.63
CA GLU A 78 8.12 -3.77 -27.07
C GLU A 78 7.89 -2.31 -26.66
N PHE A 79 6.64 -1.84 -26.73
CA PHE A 79 6.27 -0.50 -26.29
C PHE A 79 6.40 -0.35 -24.78
N LYS A 80 5.87 -1.31 -24.02
CA LYS A 80 5.90 -1.27 -22.54
C LYS A 80 7.34 -1.28 -22.03
N ARG A 81 8.19 -2.12 -22.62
CA ARG A 81 9.60 -2.27 -22.21
C ARG A 81 10.43 -0.97 -22.32
N LEU A 82 10.03 -0.01 -23.17
CA LEU A 82 10.69 1.31 -23.25
C LEU A 82 10.60 2.10 -21.93
N GLN A 83 9.63 1.78 -21.08
CA GLN A 83 9.44 2.44 -19.78
C GLN A 83 10.18 1.73 -18.63
N GLU A 84 10.95 0.68 -18.89
CA GLU A 84 11.72 -0.02 -17.85
C GLU A 84 12.87 0.83 -17.32
N ARG A 85 13.16 0.73 -16.02
CA ARG A 85 14.37 1.29 -15.38
C ARG A 85 15.02 0.24 -14.46
N PRO A 86 15.62 -0.82 -15.02
CA PRO A 86 16.22 -1.91 -14.23
C PRO A 86 17.34 -1.41 -13.32
N ASN A 87 18.12 -0.43 -13.79
CA ASN A 87 19.18 0.22 -13.02
C ASN A 87 18.67 1.04 -11.81
N LEU A 88 17.36 1.24 -11.69
CA LEU A 88 16.70 1.88 -10.55
C LEU A 88 15.83 0.87 -9.79
N HIS A 89 16.15 -0.43 -9.87
CA HIS A 89 15.41 -1.49 -9.18
C HIS A 89 13.90 -1.48 -9.49
N TYR A 90 13.55 -1.05 -10.70
CA TYR A 90 12.17 -0.88 -11.16
C TYR A 90 11.30 0.01 -10.24
N GLN A 91 11.93 0.93 -9.49
CA GLN A 91 11.25 1.87 -8.58
C GLN A 91 10.61 3.08 -9.30
N VAL A 92 10.59 3.03 -10.63
CA VAL A 92 9.87 3.96 -11.51
C VAL A 92 9.63 3.29 -12.87
N GLY A 93 8.50 3.58 -13.50
CA GLY A 93 8.15 3.02 -14.81
C GLY A 93 7.69 1.56 -14.70
N VAL A 94 7.86 0.79 -15.77
CA VAL A 94 7.28 -0.56 -15.83
C VAL A 94 8.23 -1.63 -15.28
N THR A 95 7.67 -2.62 -14.59
CA THR A 95 8.28 -3.92 -14.28
C THR A 95 7.55 -4.98 -15.13
N PRO A 96 8.25 -5.67 -16.04
CA PRO A 96 7.69 -6.77 -16.81
C PRO A 96 7.29 -7.96 -15.94
N GLU A 97 6.44 -8.82 -16.50
CA GLU A 97 6.24 -10.14 -15.91
C GLU A 97 7.53 -10.96 -15.90
N GLY A 98 7.60 -11.95 -15.01
CA GLY A 98 8.76 -12.82 -14.92
C GLY A 98 9.89 -12.31 -14.03
N VAL A 99 9.85 -11.03 -13.62
CA VAL A 99 10.91 -10.40 -12.82
C VAL A 99 10.78 -10.73 -11.34
N GLU A 100 9.55 -10.82 -10.83
CA GLU A 100 9.29 -10.98 -9.40
C GLU A 100 8.91 -12.41 -9.03
N VAL A 101 9.35 -12.85 -7.87
CA VAL A 101 8.99 -14.16 -7.33
C VAL A 101 7.91 -13.97 -6.26
N PRO A 102 6.73 -14.62 -6.37
CA PRO A 102 5.69 -14.52 -5.35
C PRO A 102 6.19 -15.11 -4.02
N ARG A 103 5.79 -14.48 -2.90
CA ARG A 103 6.20 -14.93 -1.56
C ARG A 103 5.75 -16.36 -1.27
N SER A 104 4.59 -16.79 -1.78
CA SER A 104 4.12 -18.17 -1.64
C SER A 104 5.04 -19.24 -2.23
N LEU A 105 6.00 -18.88 -3.09
CA LEU A 105 6.99 -19.83 -3.59
C LEU A 105 8.25 -19.95 -2.73
N VAL A 106 8.51 -18.98 -1.85
CA VAL A 106 9.75 -18.91 -1.05
C VAL A 106 9.51 -18.96 0.45
N ASP A 107 8.29 -18.67 0.90
CA ASP A 107 7.90 -18.63 2.31
C ASP A 107 7.23 -19.95 2.72
N GLU A 108 7.92 -20.75 3.53
CA GLU A 108 7.46 -22.07 3.97
C GLU A 108 6.18 -22.00 4.83
N GLU A 109 6.09 -21.01 5.73
CA GLU A 109 4.91 -20.81 6.58
C GLU A 109 3.68 -20.49 5.73
N MET A 110 3.86 -19.65 4.71
CA MET A 110 2.81 -19.34 3.75
C MET A 110 2.37 -20.59 2.98
N GLN A 111 3.31 -21.42 2.52
CA GLN A 111 2.99 -22.66 1.81
C GLN A 111 2.17 -23.62 2.67
N GLU A 112 2.52 -23.78 3.94
CA GLU A 112 1.76 -24.61 4.88
C GLU A 112 0.34 -24.07 5.07
N LYS A 113 0.22 -22.75 5.25
CA LYS A 113 -1.07 -22.08 5.39
C LYS A 113 -1.96 -22.30 4.17
N LEU A 114 -1.43 -22.12 2.95
CA LEU A 114 -2.14 -22.37 1.69
C LEU A 114 -2.57 -23.84 1.55
N LYS A 115 -1.70 -24.80 1.92
CA LYS A 115 -2.02 -26.24 1.89
C LYS A 115 -3.12 -26.61 2.88
N SER A 116 -3.22 -25.89 4.00
CA SER A 116 -4.25 -26.13 5.02
C SER A 116 -5.63 -25.55 4.67
N MET A 117 -5.74 -24.71 3.63
CA MET A 117 -7.01 -24.10 3.22
C MET A 117 -7.99 -25.14 2.65
N PRO A 118 -9.31 -24.97 2.89
CA PRO A 118 -10.33 -25.83 2.26
C PRO A 118 -10.23 -25.79 0.73
N ASN A 119 -10.43 -26.95 0.09
CA ASN A 119 -10.28 -27.11 -1.37
C ASN A 119 -11.13 -26.10 -2.19
N GLU A 120 -12.27 -25.68 -1.65
CA GLU A 120 -13.19 -24.74 -2.31
C GLU A 120 -12.62 -23.32 -2.43
N VAL A 121 -11.72 -22.95 -1.52
CA VAL A 121 -11.07 -21.63 -1.45
C VAL A 121 -9.56 -21.69 -1.59
N GLN A 122 -8.99 -22.89 -1.72
CA GLN A 122 -7.57 -23.09 -1.89
C GLN A 122 -7.11 -22.48 -3.22
N PRO A 123 -6.10 -21.59 -3.19
CA PRO A 123 -5.62 -20.97 -4.42
C PRO A 123 -4.81 -21.93 -5.28
N ALA A 124 -4.75 -21.63 -6.58
CA ALA A 124 -3.83 -22.30 -7.47
C ALA A 124 -2.37 -21.99 -7.06
N THR A 125 -1.55 -23.02 -6.91
CA THR A 125 -0.13 -22.86 -6.60
C THR A 125 0.60 -22.24 -7.80
N PRO A 126 1.33 -21.12 -7.62
CA PRO A 126 2.19 -20.57 -8.66
C PRO A 126 3.24 -21.61 -9.12
N LYS A 127 3.68 -21.51 -10.38
CA LYS A 127 4.68 -22.45 -10.95
C LYS A 127 5.99 -21.77 -11.36
N GLY A 128 6.18 -20.52 -10.96
CA GLY A 128 7.31 -19.70 -11.34
C GLY A 128 7.07 -18.23 -10.98
N PRO A 129 7.91 -17.33 -11.52
CA PRO A 129 7.75 -15.90 -11.31
C PRO A 129 6.36 -15.38 -11.66
N ASP A 130 5.99 -14.26 -11.05
CA ASP A 130 4.68 -13.63 -11.22
C ASP A 130 4.43 -13.25 -12.69
N ARG A 131 3.25 -13.65 -13.18
CA ARG A 131 2.72 -13.26 -14.49
C ARG A 131 1.95 -11.95 -14.39
N LYS A 132 2.62 -10.92 -13.87
CA LYS A 132 2.03 -9.59 -13.68
C LYS A 132 2.97 -8.53 -14.21
N TRP A 133 2.38 -7.51 -14.82
CA TRP A 133 3.07 -6.28 -15.15
C TRP A 133 2.77 -5.26 -14.04
N ARG A 134 3.78 -4.53 -13.59
CA ARG A 134 3.62 -3.42 -12.63
C ARG A 134 4.04 -2.12 -13.28
N TYR A 135 3.35 -1.03 -12.98
CA TYR A 135 3.85 0.31 -13.23
C TYR A 135 4.05 1.06 -11.91
N MET A 136 5.26 1.54 -11.65
CA MET A 136 5.59 2.32 -10.45
C MET A 136 5.54 3.81 -10.78
N TRP A 137 4.63 4.50 -10.12
CA TRP A 137 4.43 5.95 -10.21
C TRP A 137 4.59 6.61 -8.85
N ARG A 138 5.16 7.81 -8.84
CA ARG A 138 5.47 8.54 -7.61
C ARG A 138 4.57 9.76 -7.51
N ILE A 139 3.86 9.85 -6.41
CA ILE A 139 2.91 10.94 -6.13
C ILE A 139 3.53 11.88 -5.11
N GLY A 140 3.34 13.19 -5.33
CA GLY A 140 3.77 14.22 -4.40
C GLY A 140 5.23 14.67 -4.55
N PRO A 141 5.61 15.77 -3.89
CA PRO A 141 6.90 16.43 -4.04
C PRO A 141 8.07 15.54 -3.61
N ARG A 142 9.24 15.76 -4.21
CA ARG A 142 10.48 15.08 -3.85
C ARG A 142 11.34 15.98 -2.96
N PRO A 143 12.03 15.42 -1.94
CA PRO A 143 13.00 16.20 -1.18
C PRO A 143 14.16 16.61 -2.09
N LEU A 144 14.49 17.92 -2.09
CA LEU A 144 15.58 18.47 -2.92
C LEU A 144 16.95 17.87 -2.57
N ASN A 145 17.16 17.52 -1.30
CA ASN A 145 18.38 16.90 -0.79
C ASN A 145 18.01 15.58 -0.10
N THR A 146 18.48 14.45 -0.63
CA THR A 146 18.31 13.14 0.02
C THR A 146 19.52 12.25 -0.23
N ARG A 147 19.76 11.32 0.69
CA ARG A 147 20.73 10.23 0.53
C ARG A 147 20.24 9.14 -0.45
N PHE A 148 18.94 9.09 -0.71
CA PHE A 148 18.29 8.02 -1.48
C PHE A 148 17.89 8.53 -2.88
N LYS A 149 18.87 8.95 -3.69
CA LYS A 149 18.62 9.59 -5.01
C LYS A 149 17.89 8.69 -6.00
N GLU A 150 18.17 7.38 -5.98
CA GLU A 150 17.48 6.38 -6.80
C GLU A 150 15.98 6.35 -6.47
N LEU A 151 15.66 6.44 -5.17
CA LEU A 151 14.31 6.63 -4.65
C LEU A 151 13.75 8.04 -4.88
N ASN A 152 14.35 8.85 -5.74
CA ASN A 152 13.88 10.19 -6.10
C ASN A 152 13.88 10.43 -7.61
N SER A 153 14.05 9.37 -8.41
CA SER A 153 14.12 9.46 -9.87
C SER A 153 12.83 10.02 -10.49
N GLU A 154 12.99 10.74 -11.61
CA GLU A 154 11.88 11.34 -12.35
C GLU A 154 10.89 10.30 -12.86
N PRO A 155 9.57 10.57 -12.78
CA PRO A 155 8.55 9.67 -13.29
C PRO A 155 8.69 9.43 -14.80
N VAL A 156 8.43 8.20 -15.23
CA VAL A 156 8.32 7.87 -16.66
C VAL A 156 6.87 8.10 -17.09
N ILE A 157 6.67 8.84 -18.19
CA ILE A 157 5.37 9.05 -18.83
C ILE A 157 5.39 8.29 -20.17
N PRO A 158 4.48 7.33 -20.41
CA PRO A 158 4.41 6.63 -21.69
C PRO A 158 4.00 7.57 -22.83
N GLU A 159 4.64 7.42 -23.99
CA GLU A 159 4.26 8.18 -25.18
C GLU A 159 2.84 7.82 -25.63
N GLY A 160 2.04 8.83 -26.02
CA GLY A 160 0.65 8.63 -26.44
C GLY A 160 -0.37 8.63 -25.30
N PHE A 161 0.05 8.91 -24.07
CA PHE A 161 -0.83 9.07 -22.89
C PHE A 161 -0.66 10.48 -22.28
N PRO A 162 -1.16 11.55 -22.94
CA PRO A 162 -1.03 12.91 -22.43
C PRO A 162 -1.70 13.12 -21.05
N GLU A 163 -2.73 12.34 -20.74
CA GLU A 163 -3.49 12.36 -19.48
C GLU A 163 -2.81 11.60 -18.34
N TRP A 164 -1.70 10.91 -18.60
CA TRP A 164 -1.08 9.97 -17.66
C TRP A 164 -0.81 10.60 -16.30
N LYS A 165 -0.09 11.73 -16.30
CA LYS A 165 0.29 12.41 -15.06
C LYS A 165 -0.93 12.86 -14.26
N GLU A 166 -1.89 13.49 -14.93
CA GLU A 166 -3.12 13.99 -14.27
C GLU A 166 -3.92 12.84 -13.65
N THR A 167 -4.11 11.75 -14.39
CA THR A 167 -4.88 10.59 -13.94
C THR A 167 -4.20 9.86 -12.79
N MET A 168 -2.89 9.60 -12.91
CA MET A 168 -2.10 8.93 -11.87
C MET A 168 -2.02 9.77 -10.59
N ASP A 169 -1.79 11.09 -10.70
CA ASP A 169 -1.72 11.97 -9.55
C ASP A 169 -3.10 12.16 -8.90
N SER A 170 -4.17 12.36 -9.69
CA SER A 170 -5.52 12.52 -9.16
C SER A 170 -5.99 11.30 -8.37
N TRP A 171 -5.80 10.10 -8.93
CA TRP A 171 -6.11 8.85 -8.24
C TRP A 171 -5.19 8.63 -7.01
N GLY A 172 -3.91 8.95 -7.18
CA GLY A 172 -2.91 8.91 -6.12
C GLY A 172 -3.24 9.75 -4.90
N TYR A 173 -3.61 11.02 -5.10
CA TYR A 173 -3.97 11.93 -4.02
C TYR A 173 -5.25 11.50 -3.30
N LYS A 174 -6.22 10.91 -4.00
CA LYS A 174 -7.41 10.32 -3.37
C LYS A 174 -7.05 9.20 -2.40
N MET A 175 -6.19 8.27 -2.83
CA MET A 175 -5.66 7.21 -1.96
C MET A 175 -4.87 7.80 -0.78
N ILE A 176 -4.00 8.79 -0.99
CA ILE A 176 -3.26 9.46 0.09
C ILE A 176 -4.21 10.05 1.13
N SER A 177 -5.21 10.81 0.68
CA SER A 177 -6.19 11.45 1.56
C SER A 177 -7.04 10.46 2.36
N ALA A 178 -7.38 9.31 1.78
CA ALA A 178 -8.06 8.24 2.51
C ALA A 178 -7.18 7.68 3.62
N ILE A 179 -5.92 7.36 3.30
CA ILE A 179 -4.99 6.79 4.27
C ILE A 179 -4.59 7.83 5.33
N GLU A 180 -4.55 9.13 5.01
CA GLU A 180 -4.38 10.20 6.00
C GLU A 180 -5.50 10.19 7.04
N ALA A 181 -6.77 10.18 6.60
CA ALA A 181 -7.91 10.11 7.52
C ALA A 181 -7.84 8.85 8.40
N VAL A 182 -7.54 7.69 7.81
CA VAL A 182 -7.37 6.44 8.56
C VAL A 182 -6.22 6.54 9.57
N ALA A 183 -5.09 7.14 9.19
CA ALA A 183 -3.96 7.30 10.09
C ALA A 183 -4.29 8.23 11.27
N GLU A 184 -5.05 9.30 11.05
CA GLU A 184 -5.53 10.17 12.12
C GLU A 184 -6.49 9.44 13.06
N MET A 185 -7.48 8.73 12.50
CA MET A 185 -8.43 7.92 13.28
C MET A 185 -7.73 6.82 14.09
N ALA A 186 -6.76 6.13 13.48
CA ALA A 186 -5.97 5.11 14.16
C ALA A 186 -5.15 5.71 15.30
N ALA A 187 -4.48 6.85 15.09
CA ALA A 187 -3.72 7.53 16.13
C ALA A 187 -4.62 7.89 17.33
N ILE A 188 -5.80 8.45 17.07
CA ILE A 188 -6.80 8.75 18.10
C ILE A 188 -7.24 7.48 18.82
N GLY A 189 -7.55 6.40 18.08
CA GLY A 189 -7.96 5.12 18.66
C GLY A 189 -6.90 4.48 19.56
N PHE A 190 -5.61 4.65 19.24
CA PHE A 190 -4.51 4.26 20.09
C PHE A 190 -4.23 5.24 21.24
N GLY A 191 -5.01 6.32 21.40
CA GLY A 191 -4.78 7.33 22.44
C GLY A 191 -3.53 8.20 22.20
N LEU A 192 -3.11 8.34 20.94
CA LEU A 192 -2.02 9.22 20.51
C LEU A 192 -2.57 10.57 20.01
N PRO A 193 -1.71 11.59 19.87
CA PRO A 193 -2.08 12.81 19.16
C PRO A 193 -2.57 12.48 17.75
N LYS A 194 -3.58 13.22 17.28
CA LYS A 194 -4.20 13.02 15.95
C LYS A 194 -3.17 12.90 14.83
N ASP A 195 -2.10 13.70 14.88
CA ASP A 195 -1.05 13.78 13.88
C ASP A 195 0.12 12.80 14.09
N ALA A 196 0.07 11.93 15.10
CA ALA A 196 1.19 11.06 15.47
C ALA A 196 1.66 10.16 14.31
N PHE A 197 0.74 9.69 13.47
CA PHE A 197 1.08 8.86 12.32
C PHE A 197 1.23 9.64 11.00
N THR A 198 0.45 10.70 10.81
CA THR A 198 0.51 11.52 9.58
C THR A 198 1.76 12.40 9.53
N SER A 199 2.27 12.87 10.68
CA SER A 199 3.53 13.62 10.77
C SER A 199 4.77 12.81 10.41
N LEU A 200 4.71 11.48 10.55
CA LEU A 200 5.82 10.59 10.23
C LEU A 200 5.65 9.91 8.88
N MET A 201 4.43 9.83 8.32
CA MET A 201 4.12 9.21 7.03
C MET A 201 4.35 7.67 6.97
N LYS A 202 3.80 6.87 7.89
CA LYS A 202 3.38 5.45 7.66
C LYS A 202 4.43 4.33 7.47
N GLN A 203 4.98 3.88 8.60
CA GLN A 203 5.49 2.50 8.84
C GLN A 203 4.93 2.01 10.19
N ILE A 204 3.62 1.74 10.24
CA ILE A 204 2.84 1.64 11.50
C ILE A 204 3.35 0.57 12.47
N GLU A 205 3.83 -0.58 11.98
CA GLU A 205 4.35 -1.64 12.85
C GLU A 205 5.54 -1.16 13.67
N TRP A 206 6.48 -0.47 13.03
CA TRP A 206 7.66 0.09 13.70
C TRP A 206 7.28 1.20 14.68
N LEU A 207 6.31 2.03 14.31
CA LEU A 207 5.82 3.15 15.14
C LEU A 207 5.02 2.66 16.36
N THR A 208 4.45 1.46 16.30
CA THR A 208 3.63 0.85 17.36
C THR A 208 4.36 -0.25 18.14
N ALA A 209 5.65 -0.47 17.90
CA ALA A 209 6.43 -1.55 18.51
C ALA A 209 5.78 -2.95 18.34
N GLY A 210 5.21 -3.21 17.16
CA GLY A 210 4.58 -4.49 16.84
C GLY A 210 3.16 -4.67 17.38
N ASP A 211 2.59 -3.66 18.05
CA ASP A 211 1.20 -3.71 18.53
C ASP A 211 0.20 -3.70 17.37
N CYS A 212 0.56 -3.09 16.23
CA CYS A 212 -0.13 -3.26 14.95
C CYS A 212 0.82 -3.94 13.96
N MET A 213 0.66 -5.25 13.77
CA MET A 213 1.50 -6.01 12.84
C MET A 213 1.10 -5.79 11.37
N ALA A 214 2.07 -5.81 10.47
CA ALA A 214 1.79 -5.79 9.03
C ALA A 214 0.99 -7.03 8.60
N GLY A 215 -0.18 -6.82 8.01
CA GLY A 215 -1.00 -7.90 7.47
C GLY A 215 -0.37 -8.54 6.22
N MET A 216 -0.27 -9.87 6.21
CA MET A 216 0.11 -10.62 5.01
C MET A 216 -1.07 -10.71 4.05
N HIS A 217 -0.86 -10.33 2.80
CA HIS A 217 -1.84 -10.44 1.73
C HIS A 217 -1.17 -10.89 0.43
N GLU A 218 -1.87 -11.73 -0.33
CA GLU A 218 -1.40 -12.21 -1.62
C GLU A 218 -2.56 -12.26 -2.62
N VAL A 219 -2.28 -11.91 -3.87
CA VAL A 219 -3.24 -12.01 -4.97
C VAL A 219 -3.12 -13.41 -5.55
N VAL A 220 -4.21 -14.16 -5.52
CA VAL A 220 -4.24 -15.56 -5.91
C VAL A 220 -5.24 -15.83 -7.02
N VAL A 221 -4.99 -16.88 -7.80
CA VAL A 221 -5.93 -17.37 -8.81
C VAL A 221 -6.81 -18.46 -8.21
N THR A 222 -8.12 -18.23 -8.26
CA THR A 222 -9.12 -19.19 -7.81
C THR A 222 -9.97 -19.67 -8.99
N LYS A 223 -10.85 -20.65 -8.77
CA LYS A 223 -11.85 -21.05 -9.78
C LYS A 223 -12.70 -19.86 -10.25
N ARG A 224 -13.11 -18.98 -9.33
CA ARG A 224 -13.88 -17.77 -9.67
C ARG A 224 -13.08 -16.82 -10.58
N THR A 225 -11.78 -16.70 -10.36
CA THR A 225 -10.89 -15.92 -11.23
C THR A 225 -10.88 -16.48 -12.65
N ILE A 226 -10.78 -17.81 -12.79
CA ILE A 226 -10.79 -18.50 -14.09
C ILE A 226 -12.14 -18.31 -14.78
N ASP A 227 -13.24 -18.45 -14.06
CA ASP A 227 -14.59 -18.30 -14.61
C ASP A 227 -14.83 -16.84 -15.07
N ALA A 228 -14.34 -15.85 -14.32
CA ALA A 228 -14.39 -14.44 -14.71
C ALA A 228 -13.61 -14.15 -16.00
N VAL A 229 -12.41 -14.73 -16.16
CA VAL A 229 -11.60 -14.58 -17.38
C VAL A 229 -12.28 -15.21 -18.59
N LYS A 230 -12.91 -16.38 -18.42
CA LYS A 230 -13.67 -17.02 -19.51
C LYS A 230 -14.84 -16.15 -19.95
N LEU A 231 -15.60 -15.61 -19.00
CA LEU A 231 -16.72 -14.72 -19.30
C LEU A 231 -16.26 -13.45 -20.02
N ALA A 232 -15.19 -12.81 -19.55
CA ALA A 232 -14.62 -11.63 -20.20
C ALA A 232 -14.16 -11.93 -21.64
N SER A 233 -13.55 -13.11 -21.86
CA SER A 233 -13.15 -13.56 -23.19
C SER A 233 -14.36 -13.79 -24.11
N GLU A 234 -15.44 -14.39 -23.63
CA GLU A 234 -16.67 -14.60 -24.39
C GLU A 234 -17.35 -13.28 -24.78
N GLN A 235 -17.20 -12.26 -23.94
CA GLN A 235 -17.75 -10.92 -24.14
C GLN A 235 -16.82 -10.00 -24.94
N ASN A 236 -15.64 -10.49 -25.35
CA ASN A 236 -14.61 -9.70 -26.03
C ASN A 236 -14.20 -8.43 -25.22
N CYS A 237 -14.17 -8.56 -23.90
CA CYS A 237 -13.68 -7.54 -22.97
C CYS A 237 -12.17 -7.68 -22.75
N SER A 238 -11.54 -6.64 -22.19
CA SER A 238 -10.14 -6.73 -21.77
C SER A 238 -9.95 -7.87 -20.76
N LEU A 239 -8.84 -8.60 -20.90
CA LEU A 239 -8.47 -9.66 -19.96
C LEU A 239 -7.53 -9.14 -18.87
N TRP A 240 -7.14 -7.86 -18.93
CA TRP A 240 -6.32 -7.23 -17.91
C TRP A 240 -7.14 -7.00 -16.64
N ARG A 241 -6.71 -7.60 -15.54
CA ARG A 241 -7.19 -7.24 -14.21
C ARG A 241 -6.25 -6.21 -13.61
N VAL A 242 -6.64 -4.94 -13.62
CA VAL A 242 -5.85 -3.86 -13.04
C VAL A 242 -6.19 -3.70 -11.55
N SER A 243 -5.15 -3.50 -10.75
CA SER A 243 -5.28 -3.01 -9.37
C SER A 243 -4.27 -1.89 -9.13
N SER A 244 -4.70 -0.84 -8.45
CA SER A 244 -3.81 0.22 -7.97
C SER A 244 -3.46 -0.03 -6.50
N THR A 245 -2.18 0.06 -6.18
CA THR A 245 -1.68 -0.07 -4.81
C THR A 245 -0.84 1.16 -4.50
N LEU A 246 -1.16 1.85 -3.41
CA LEU A 246 -0.37 2.98 -2.93
C LEU A 246 0.45 2.57 -1.71
N PHE A 247 1.77 2.60 -1.86
CA PHE A 247 2.70 2.46 -0.75
C PHE A 247 3.03 3.84 -0.21
N ALA A 248 2.45 4.20 0.94
CA ALA A 248 2.82 5.41 1.66
C ALA A 248 4.00 5.09 2.58
N HIS A 249 5.04 5.93 2.53
CA HIS A 249 6.29 5.71 3.26
C HIS A 249 6.74 6.96 4.02
N VAL A 250 7.37 6.73 5.18
CA VAL A 250 8.06 7.77 5.94
C VAL A 250 9.15 8.30 5.03
N ALA A 251 9.37 9.62 5.05
CA ALA A 251 10.44 10.24 4.29
C ALA A 251 11.75 9.49 4.52
N SER A 252 12.47 9.13 3.46
CA SER A 252 13.57 8.15 3.55
C SER A 252 14.66 8.53 4.56
N ASP A 253 14.88 9.83 4.79
CA ASP A 253 15.85 10.36 5.75
C ASP A 253 15.34 10.43 7.20
N ALA A 254 14.04 10.26 7.44
CA ALA A 254 13.46 10.24 8.78
C ALA A 254 13.69 8.90 9.48
N VAL A 255 13.77 8.96 10.81
CA VAL A 255 14.07 7.81 11.67
C VAL A 255 12.78 7.19 12.19
N LEU A 256 12.58 5.92 11.88
CA LEU A 256 11.54 5.08 12.43
C LEU A 256 11.90 4.68 13.86
N LYS A 257 10.97 4.84 14.80
CA LYS A 257 11.07 4.36 16.18
C LYS A 257 9.67 4.27 16.82
N PRO A 258 9.47 3.43 17.85
CA PRO A 258 8.22 3.40 18.60
C PRO A 258 7.80 4.78 19.13
N LEU A 259 6.49 5.06 19.09
CA LEU A 259 5.91 6.36 19.45
C LEU A 259 5.13 6.32 20.76
N GLY A 260 5.10 7.45 21.47
CA GLY A 260 4.27 7.64 22.65
C GLY A 260 4.46 6.52 23.67
N HIS A 261 3.36 5.92 24.12
CA HIS A 261 3.38 4.83 25.08
C HIS A 261 3.99 3.53 24.52
N PHE A 262 4.03 3.34 23.20
CA PHE A 262 4.67 2.17 22.58
C PHE A 262 6.19 2.13 22.79
N ALA A 263 6.83 3.28 23.01
CA ALA A 263 8.25 3.32 23.36
C ALA A 263 8.56 2.69 24.72
N SER A 264 7.55 2.50 25.58
CA SER A 264 7.65 1.78 26.85
C SER A 264 7.19 0.33 26.75
N SER A 265 6.85 -0.16 25.55
CA SER A 265 6.45 -1.55 25.33
C SER A 265 7.61 -2.52 25.63
N PRO A 266 7.36 -3.69 26.22
CA PRO A 266 8.37 -4.74 26.34
C PRO A 266 8.96 -5.21 25.00
N LEU A 267 8.26 -4.93 23.89
CA LEU A 267 8.72 -5.26 22.54
C LEU A 267 9.52 -4.13 21.87
N ALA A 268 9.62 -2.94 22.50
CA ALA A 268 10.26 -1.78 21.89
C ALA A 268 11.71 -2.05 21.46
N ASP A 269 12.45 -2.87 22.20
CA ASP A 269 13.83 -3.26 21.90
C ASP A 269 13.96 -4.04 20.57
N LYS A 270 12.88 -4.67 20.08
CA LYS A 270 12.86 -5.33 18.77
C LYS A 270 12.74 -4.36 17.59
N TYR A 271 12.42 -3.09 17.86
CA TYR A 271 12.19 -2.05 16.86
C TYR A 271 13.18 -0.88 17.08
N PRO A 272 14.49 -1.11 16.91
CA PRO A 272 15.50 -0.08 17.14
C PRO A 272 15.34 1.10 16.18
N PRO A 273 15.87 2.28 16.49
CA PRO A 273 15.84 3.40 15.54
C PRO A 273 16.53 3.06 14.20
N ILE A 274 15.82 3.18 13.07
CA ILE A 274 16.36 2.94 11.71
C ILE A 274 15.88 4.04 10.75
N ARG A 275 16.66 4.41 9.72
CA ARG A 275 16.15 5.33 8.69
C ARG A 275 15.13 4.61 7.81
N ALA A 276 14.05 5.29 7.44
CA ALA A 276 13.01 4.69 6.61
C ALA A 276 13.54 4.20 5.25
N GLY A 277 14.48 4.92 4.64
CA GLY A 277 15.10 4.49 3.38
C GLY A 277 15.94 3.22 3.52
N GLU A 278 16.65 3.06 4.63
CA GLU A 278 17.42 1.84 4.93
C GLU A 278 16.49 0.64 5.11
N PHE A 279 15.38 0.83 5.81
CA PHE A 279 14.33 -0.20 5.95
C PHE A 279 13.74 -0.61 4.59
N VAL A 280 13.37 0.36 3.74
CA VAL A 280 12.82 0.08 2.40
C VAL A 280 13.83 -0.70 1.55
N GLU A 281 15.11 -0.34 1.60
CA GLU A 281 16.14 -1.06 0.88
C GLU A 281 16.31 -2.52 1.34
N GLN A 282 16.11 -2.80 2.64
CA GLN A 282 16.12 -4.17 3.18
C GLN A 282 14.94 -4.98 2.65
N GLU A 283 13.72 -4.41 2.68
CA GLU A 283 12.52 -5.08 2.14
C GLU A 283 12.63 -5.38 0.64
N LEU A 284 13.20 -4.46 -0.15
CA LEU A 284 13.42 -4.65 -1.58
C LEU A 284 14.41 -5.79 -1.88
N ALA A 285 15.38 -6.04 -0.99
CA ALA A 285 16.32 -7.14 -1.14
C ALA A 285 15.63 -8.50 -0.93
N VAL A 286 14.68 -8.59 0.01
CA VAL A 286 13.92 -9.83 0.30
C VAL A 286 13.14 -10.33 -0.92
N ILE A 287 12.65 -9.43 -1.77
CA ILE A 287 11.87 -9.76 -2.97
C ILE A 287 12.69 -9.71 -4.27
N ASN A 288 14.02 -9.77 -4.17
CA ASN A 288 14.96 -9.84 -5.30
C ASN A 288 14.89 -8.64 -6.28
N LEU A 289 14.42 -7.47 -5.83
CA LEU A 289 14.45 -6.24 -6.63
C LEU A 289 15.77 -5.48 -6.47
N LYS A 290 16.45 -5.65 -5.33
CA LYS A 290 17.82 -5.17 -5.12
C LYS A 290 18.78 -6.35 -5.37
N GLY A 291 19.37 -6.40 -6.57
CA GLY A 291 20.37 -7.42 -6.89
C GLY A 291 21.50 -7.46 -5.86
N SER A 292 22.04 -8.64 -5.58
CA SER A 292 23.27 -8.80 -4.80
C SER A 292 24.31 -7.84 -5.35
N LYS A 293 24.85 -6.94 -4.52
CA LYS A 293 25.97 -6.07 -4.91
C LYS A 293 27.01 -6.97 -5.60
N ALA A 294 27.26 -6.73 -6.88
CA ALA A 294 28.49 -7.21 -7.47
C ALA A 294 29.60 -6.56 -6.64
N GLU A 295 30.37 -7.38 -5.93
CA GLU A 295 31.60 -6.96 -5.29
C GLU A 295 32.47 -6.31 -6.37
N SER A 296 32.62 -4.99 -6.26
CA SER A 296 33.66 -4.22 -6.97
C SER A 296 34.86 -4.06 -6.07
#